data_AF-A0A0K8RIQ8-F1
#
_entry.id   AF-A0A0K8RIQ8-F1
#
_cell.length_a   1.000
_cell.length_b   1.000
_cell.length_c   1.000
_cell.angle_alpha   90.00
_cell.angle_beta   90.00
_cell.angle_gamma   90.00
#
_symmetry.space_group_name_H-M   'P 1'
#
loop_
_entity.id
_entity.type
_entity.pdbx_description
1 polymer ?
#
loop_
_entity_poly.entity_id
_entity_poly.type
_entity_poly.pdbx_seq_one_letter_code
_entity_poly.pdbx_strand_id
1 'polypeptide(L)'
;MYRNISNMMLVLFAVVLILPAFQGEGFLFVVDKCYLALLQSGKTYCELLGHDKFDGLIFGTCELVCGGPKVPLPKKACPNRSLQNPCTEDELHHLQKWAKTLETKKEKVKEKWC
;
A
#
# COMPACT_ATOMS: atom_id res chain seq x y z
N MET A 1 -41.84 38.53 36.71
CA MET A 1 -40.53 38.53 37.40
C MET A 1 -39.47 38.10 36.42
N TYR A 2 -38.53 39.01 36.18
CA TYR A 2 -37.34 38.87 35.36
C TYR A 2 -36.36 37.87 35.96
N ARG A 3 -35.74 37.01 35.15
CA ARG A 3 -34.38 36.50 35.39
C ARG A 3 -33.75 36.04 34.07
N ASN A 4 -33.03 36.97 33.46
CA ASN A 4 -31.86 36.67 32.62
C ASN A 4 -30.83 35.91 33.47
N ILE A 5 -30.39 34.75 33.00
CA ILE A 5 -29.08 34.20 33.36
C ILE A 5 -28.31 34.05 32.05
N SER A 6 -27.33 34.94 31.92
CA SER A 6 -26.34 35.01 30.86
C SER A 6 -25.43 33.79 30.85
N ASN A 7 -25.21 33.27 29.63
CA ASN A 7 -23.92 32.93 29.02
C ASN A 7 -22.93 31.97 29.73
N MET A 8 -22.44 31.02 28.91
CA MET A 8 -21.15 30.32 28.97
C MET A 8 -21.07 28.92 29.64
N MET A 9 -21.38 27.89 28.84
CA MET A 9 -20.52 26.70 28.73
C MET A 9 -20.67 26.16 27.30
N LEU A 10 -19.94 26.73 26.33
CA LEU A 10 -18.69 26.15 25.82
C LEU A 10 -18.77 24.63 25.58
N VAL A 11 -18.94 24.32 24.29
CA VAL A 11 -18.20 23.28 23.54
C VAL A 11 -18.28 21.86 24.08
N LEU A 12 -19.18 21.08 23.50
CA LEU A 12 -18.94 19.66 23.26
C LEU A 12 -19.29 19.33 21.80
N PHE A 13 -18.52 19.90 20.87
CA PHE A 13 -18.35 19.28 19.57
C PHE A 13 -17.51 18.01 19.77
N ALA A 14 -18.19 16.92 20.13
CA ALA A 14 -17.61 15.59 20.03
C ALA A 14 -17.52 15.22 18.55
N VAL A 15 -16.57 15.82 17.83
CA VAL A 15 -16.07 15.26 16.59
C VAL A 15 -15.34 13.99 17.01
N VAL A 16 -16.06 12.87 16.99
CA VAL A 16 -15.48 11.54 17.04
C VAL A 16 -14.66 11.39 15.75
N LEU A 17 -13.44 11.92 15.80
CA LEU A 17 -12.36 11.59 14.91
C LEU A 17 -12.02 10.11 15.17
N ILE A 18 -12.80 9.21 14.57
CA ILE A 18 -12.27 7.90 14.22
C ILE A 18 -11.33 8.17 13.04
N LEU A 19 -10.17 8.78 13.34
CA LEU A 19 -9.01 8.53 12.51
C LEU A 19 -8.87 6.99 12.52
N PRO A 20 -8.74 6.33 11.36
CA PRO A 20 -8.13 5.01 11.40
C PRO A 20 -6.80 5.24 12.08
N ALA A 21 -6.59 4.60 13.23
CA ALA A 21 -5.29 4.52 13.86
C ALA A 21 -4.40 3.80 12.86
N PHE A 22 -3.79 4.56 11.94
CA PHE A 22 -2.53 4.21 11.35
C PHE A 22 -1.57 4.25 12.54
N GLN A 23 -1.53 3.13 13.26
CA GLN A 23 -0.46 2.80 14.17
C GLN A 23 0.77 2.64 13.27
N GLY A 24 1.31 3.80 12.86
CA GLY A 24 2.63 3.93 12.31
C GLY A 24 3.57 3.57 13.45
N GLU A 25 3.82 2.28 13.59
CA GLU A 25 5.08 1.83 14.15
C GLU A 25 6.15 2.60 13.38
N GLY A 26 6.88 3.45 14.10
CA GLY A 26 7.96 4.24 13.54
C GLY A 26 9.02 3.30 12.97
N PHE A 27 8.93 3.01 11.69
CA PHE A 27 9.97 2.29 10.99
C PHE A 27 11.06 3.30 10.63
N LEU A 28 12.20 3.19 11.32
CA LEU A 28 13.47 3.69 10.82
C LEU A 28 13.59 3.26 9.36
N PHE A 29 13.44 4.20 8.43
CA PHE A 29 13.42 3.96 6.98
C PHE A 29 14.80 3.53 6.48
N VAL A 30 15.24 2.31 6.80
CA VAL A 30 15.99 1.55 5.82
C VAL A 30 14.95 1.16 4.78
N VAL A 31 14.84 1.99 3.73
CA VAL A 31 13.87 1.71 2.66
C VAL A 31 14.29 0.37 2.04
N ASP A 32 13.48 -0.65 2.29
CA ASP A 32 13.78 -2.00 1.87
C ASP A 32 13.84 -2.10 0.34
N LYS A 33 14.82 -2.83 -0.19
CA LYS A 33 15.06 -2.94 -1.63
C LYS A 33 13.88 -3.55 -2.38
N CYS A 34 13.14 -4.46 -1.75
CA CYS A 34 11.97 -5.10 -2.34
C CYS A 34 10.78 -4.14 -2.41
N TYR A 35 10.62 -3.29 -1.39
CA TYR A 35 9.66 -2.17 -1.50
C TYR A 35 10.03 -1.22 -2.66
N LEU A 36 11.30 -0.82 -2.78
CA LEU A 36 11.76 0.04 -3.88
C LEU A 36 11.55 -0.59 -5.26
N ALA A 37 11.83 -1.89 -5.42
CA ALA A 37 11.61 -2.62 -6.66
C ALA A 37 10.13 -2.68 -7.07
N LEU A 38 9.22 -2.49 -6.12
CA LEU A 38 7.77 -2.54 -6.31
C LEU A 38 7.11 -1.17 -6.49
N LEU A 39 7.79 -0.04 -6.32
CA LEU A 39 7.15 1.28 -6.42
C LEU A 39 6.36 1.46 -7.72
N GLN A 40 6.98 1.17 -8.86
CA GLN A 40 6.33 1.30 -10.17
C GLN A 40 5.45 0.10 -10.50
N SER A 41 5.97 -1.12 -10.33
CA SER A 41 5.28 -2.35 -10.71
C SER A 41 4.09 -2.67 -9.80
N GLY A 42 4.20 -2.35 -8.51
CA GLY A 42 3.13 -2.42 -7.53
C GLY A 42 1.99 -1.47 -7.86
N LYS A 43 2.29 -0.23 -8.23
CA LYS A 43 1.29 0.71 -8.77
C LYS A 43 0.61 0.15 -10.02
N THR A 44 1.38 -0.25 -11.03
CA THR A 44 0.84 -0.87 -12.26
C THR A 44 -0.04 -2.08 -11.93
N TYR A 45 0.35 -2.91 -10.95
CA TYR A 45 -0.41 -4.09 -10.56
C TYR A 45 -1.72 -3.74 -9.84
N CYS A 46 -1.70 -2.76 -8.92
CA CYS A 46 -2.90 -2.23 -8.29
C CYS A 46 -3.87 -1.67 -9.34
N GLU A 47 -3.37 -0.88 -10.31
CA GLU A 47 -4.18 -0.31 -11.41
C GLU A 47 -4.84 -1.41 -12.26
N LEU A 48 -4.10 -2.48 -12.58
CA LEU A 48 -4.64 -3.63 -13.31
C LEU A 48 -5.76 -4.36 -12.57
N LEU A 49 -5.83 -4.22 -11.24
CA LEU A 49 -6.88 -4.78 -10.41
C LEU A 49 -8.01 -3.79 -10.12
N GLY A 50 -7.95 -2.58 -10.70
CA GLY A 50 -8.95 -1.53 -10.52
C GLY A 50 -8.72 -0.64 -9.30
N HIS A 51 -7.47 -0.54 -8.81
CA HIS A 51 -7.09 0.33 -7.71
C HIS A 51 -6.12 1.43 -8.15
N ASP A 52 -6.35 2.68 -7.75
CA ASP A 52 -5.57 3.83 -8.25
C ASP A 52 -4.26 4.12 -7.48
N LYS A 53 -4.04 3.41 -6.37
CA LYS A 53 -2.96 3.70 -5.42
C LYS A 53 -2.17 2.45 -5.06
N PHE A 54 -0.90 2.67 -4.75
CA PHE A 54 -0.01 1.72 -4.10
C PHE A 54 0.57 2.42 -2.87
N ASP A 55 0.21 1.93 -1.68
CA ASP A 55 0.50 2.56 -0.40
C ASP A 55 1.51 1.77 0.44
N GLY A 56 1.81 0.51 0.07
CA GLY A 56 2.68 -0.31 0.90
C GLY A 56 2.86 -1.75 0.44
N LEU A 57 3.86 -2.41 1.02
CA LEU A 57 4.11 -3.84 0.95
C LEU A 57 4.09 -4.42 2.36
N ILE A 58 3.32 -5.49 2.57
CA ILE A 58 3.30 -6.26 3.81
C ILE A 58 4.19 -7.48 3.62
N PHE A 59 5.37 -7.48 4.23
CA PHE A 59 6.38 -8.54 4.09
C PHE A 59 5.86 -9.91 4.52
N GLY A 60 5.26 -10.01 5.72
CA GLY A 60 4.84 -11.29 6.30
C GLY A 60 3.80 -12.06 5.48
N THR A 61 2.94 -11.36 4.74
CA THR A 61 1.86 -11.97 3.91
C THR A 61 2.10 -11.81 2.41
N CYS A 62 3.15 -11.07 2.04
CA CYS A 62 3.47 -10.73 0.67
C CYS A 62 2.31 -10.08 -0.10
N GLU A 63 1.69 -9.09 0.53
CA GLU A 63 0.54 -8.35 0.01
C GLU A 63 0.91 -6.90 -0.28
N LEU A 64 0.38 -6.35 -1.38
CA LEU A 64 0.40 -4.92 -1.62
C LEU A 64 -0.82 -4.27 -0.96
N VAL A 65 -0.63 -3.07 -0.43
CA VAL A 65 -1.73 -2.20 -0.01
C VAL A 65 -2.08 -1.30 -1.19
N CYS A 66 -3.25 -1.51 -1.79
CA CYS A 66 -3.67 -0.82 -3.00
C CYS A 66 -4.74 0.25 -2.71
N GLY A 67 -4.40 1.31 -1.95
CA GLY A 67 -5.41 2.32 -1.56
C GLY A 67 -6.30 1.90 -0.39
N GLY A 68 -5.85 0.95 0.44
CA GLY A 68 -6.62 0.34 1.53
C GLY A 68 -6.77 -1.18 1.38
N PRO A 69 -7.35 -1.69 0.28
CA PRO A 69 -7.42 -3.12 0.01
C PRO A 69 -6.04 -3.78 0.00
N LYS A 70 -5.95 -4.96 0.62
CA LYS A 70 -4.75 -5.80 0.59
C LYS A 70 -4.88 -6.81 -0.55
N VAL A 71 -3.87 -6.85 -1.40
CA VAL A 71 -3.86 -7.73 -2.57
C VAL A 71 -2.62 -8.61 -2.52
N PRO A 72 -2.75 -9.95 -2.56
CA PRO A 72 -1.60 -10.84 -2.55
C PRO A 72 -0.81 -10.76 -3.85
N LEU A 73 0.51 -10.64 -3.74
CA LEU A 73 1.39 -10.78 -4.89
C LEU A 73 1.25 -12.19 -5.50
N PRO A 74 1.36 -12.33 -6.84
CA PRO A 74 1.31 -13.63 -7.48
C PRO A 74 2.53 -14.47 -7.10
N LYS A 75 2.38 -15.81 -7.10
CA LYS A 75 3.47 -16.76 -6.77
C LYS A 75 4.76 -16.54 -7.59
N LYS A 76 4.64 -15.96 -8.79
CA LYS A 76 5.80 -15.63 -9.65
C LYS A 76 6.65 -14.50 -9.08
N ALA A 77 6.04 -13.55 -8.38
CA ALA A 77 6.70 -12.47 -7.65
C ALA A 77 7.13 -12.93 -6.27
N CYS A 78 6.27 -13.71 -5.60
CA CYS A 78 6.45 -14.12 -4.22
C CYS A 78 6.15 -15.62 -4.02
N PRO A 79 7.14 -16.49 -4.28
CA PRO A 79 6.95 -17.94 -4.25
C PRO A 79 6.52 -18.45 -2.88
N ASN A 80 7.14 -17.92 -1.81
CA ASN A 80 6.95 -18.36 -0.43
C ASN A 80 5.73 -17.74 0.26
N ARG A 81 5.00 -16.83 -0.41
CA ARG A 81 3.88 -16.05 0.16
C ARG A 81 4.25 -15.21 1.39
N SER A 82 5.53 -15.02 1.62
CA SER A 82 6.12 -14.12 2.62
C SER A 82 7.46 -13.62 2.08
N LEU A 83 7.88 -12.47 2.57
CA LEU A 83 9.19 -11.88 2.33
C LEU A 83 9.89 -11.67 3.66
N GLN A 84 11.21 -11.80 3.67
CA GLN A 84 12.03 -11.40 4.81
C GLN A 84 12.14 -9.87 4.88
N ASN A 85 12.34 -9.36 6.10
CA ASN A 85 12.65 -7.96 6.34
C ASN A 85 13.90 -7.88 7.24
N PRO A 86 15.08 -7.50 6.72
CA PRO A 86 15.32 -7.02 5.35
C PRO A 86 15.18 -8.11 4.29
N CYS A 87 14.79 -7.71 3.08
CA CYS A 87 14.57 -8.62 1.96
C CYS A 87 15.87 -9.28 1.51
N THR A 88 15.80 -10.56 1.12
CA THR A 88 16.94 -11.29 0.56
C THR A 88 17.15 -10.97 -0.92
N GLU A 89 18.36 -11.23 -1.42
CA GLU A 89 18.69 -10.98 -2.83
C GLU A 89 17.87 -11.88 -3.78
N ASP A 90 17.56 -13.12 -3.37
CA ASP A 90 16.70 -14.02 -4.14
C ASP A 90 15.28 -13.48 -4.24
N GLU A 91 14.69 -13.04 -3.13
CA GLU A 91 13.36 -12.41 -3.09
C GLU A 91 13.31 -11.16 -3.98
N LEU A 92 14.34 -10.31 -3.91
CA LEU A 92 14.49 -9.14 -4.76
C LEU A 92 14.53 -9.52 -6.25
N HIS A 93 15.32 -10.53 -6.62
CA HIS A 93 15.42 -11.01 -7.99
C HIS A 93 14.09 -11.55 -8.51
N HIS A 94 13.33 -12.28 -7.68
CA HIS A 94 11.99 -12.75 -8.01
C HIS A 94 11.02 -11.59 -8.30
N LEU A 95 11.02 -10.57 -7.45
CA LEU A 95 10.19 -9.37 -7.63
C LEU A 95 10.58 -8.60 -8.90
N GLN A 96 11.86 -8.35 -9.14
CA GLN A 96 12.34 -7.65 -10.33
C GLN A 96 12.00 -8.41 -11.62
N LYS A 97 12.18 -9.73 -11.63
CA LYS A 97 11.83 -10.57 -12.78
C LYS A 97 10.33 -10.53 -13.07
N TRP A 98 9.50 -10.58 -12.03
CA TRP A 98 8.07 -10.44 -12.17
C TRP A 98 7.69 -9.05 -12.67
N ALA A 99 8.25 -7.98 -12.10
CA ALA A 99 8.01 -6.60 -12.51
C ALA A 99 8.31 -6.38 -13.99
N LYS A 100 9.47 -6.87 -14.48
CA LYS A 100 9.81 -6.83 -15.91
C LYS A 100 8.79 -7.57 -16.77
N THR A 101 8.29 -8.71 -16.30
CA THR A 101 7.26 -9.49 -17.00
C THR A 101 5.94 -8.73 -17.05
N LEU A 102 5.58 -8.01 -15.97
CA LEU A 102 4.38 -7.19 -15.90
C LEU A 102 4.43 -6.04 -16.90
N GLU A 103 5.53 -5.28 -16.92
CA GLU A 103 5.76 -4.18 -17.86
C GLU A 103 5.74 -4.67 -19.31
N THR A 104 6.42 -5.79 -19.61
CA THR A 104 6.39 -6.37 -20.96
C THR A 104 4.98 -6.74 -21.40
N LYS A 105 4.14 -7.24 -20.49
CA LYS A 105 2.73 -7.56 -20.80
C LYS A 105 1.91 -6.29 -21.02
N LYS A 106 2.12 -5.25 -20.21
CA LYS A 106 1.47 -3.95 -20.37
C LYS A 106 1.75 -3.35 -21.74
N GLU A 107 3.01 -3.33 -22.17
CA GLU A 107 3.38 -2.81 -23.49
C GLU A 107 2.77 -3.62 -24.64
N LYS A 108 2.75 -4.96 -24.54
CA LYS A 108 2.09 -5.82 -25.55
C LYS A 108 0.57 -5.61 -25.63
N VAL A 109 -0.07 -5.30 -24.51
CA VAL A 109 -1.51 -4.98 -24.51
C VAL A 109 -1.73 -3.62 -25.15
N LYS A 110 -0.89 -2.63 -24.80
CA LYS A 110 -0.93 -1.29 -25.40
C LYS A 110 -0.72 -1.32 -26.92
N GLU A 111 0.27 -2.05 -27.42
CA GLU A 111 0.53 -2.22 -28.86
C GLU A 111 -0.65 -2.82 -29.63
N LYS A 112 -1.45 -3.69 -28.99
CA LYS A 112 -2.60 -4.32 -29.64
C LYS A 112 -3.86 -3.45 -29.65
N TRP A 113 -3.91 -2.45 -28.77
CA TRP A 113 -5.12 -1.65 -28.51
C TRP A 113 -4.96 -0.18 -28.93
N CYS A 114 -3.73 0.28 -29.17
CA CYS A 114 -3.40 1.57 -29.76
C CYS A 114 -3.08 1.41 -31.25
#